data_AF-A0A8T4V2S0-F1
#
_entry.id   AF-A0A8T4V2S0-F1
#
_cell.length_a   1.000
_cell.length_b   1.000
_cell.length_c   1.000
_cell.angle_alpha   90.00
_cell.angle_beta   90.00
_cell.angle_gamma   90.00
#
_symmetry.space_group_name_H-M   'P 1'
#
loop_
_entity.id
_entity.type
_entity.pdbx_description
1 polymer ?
#
loop_
_entity_poly.entity_id
_entity_poly.type
_entity_poly.pdbx_seq_one_letter_code
_entity_poly.pdbx_strand_id
1 'polypeptide(L)'
;MLIKKAVIFTILLVFMLNSASAQYYYDQSFDFGFLSVGGVDDILYLYGIYSGWIDFFLSLLIFLGLTQAVFENTHLRSQSKTLSIGLSLALSFGLIYWERQTGVTLLSLGPLAFLFFLILIYFVIFQLMQKLGTGYWTAGAWAYVVIFSMLSIVQNPLIGWFVDINLFNLLHMLFWIAILIGIIGLFVDRRAPAARPVGGP
;
A
#
# COMPACT_ATOMS: atom_id res chain seq x y z
N MET A 1 -12.00 -21.76 -0.62
CA MET A 1 -11.37 -20.70 0.21
C MET A 1 -9.86 -20.92 0.35
N LEU A 2 -9.41 -22.16 0.62
CA LEU A 2 -7.99 -22.54 0.67
C LEU A 2 -7.19 -22.20 -0.61
N ILE A 3 -7.74 -22.47 -1.80
CA ILE A 3 -7.06 -22.18 -3.08
C ILE A 3 -6.75 -20.67 -3.24
N LYS A 4 -7.66 -19.78 -2.85
CA LYS A 4 -7.44 -18.32 -2.92
C LYS A 4 -6.33 -17.85 -1.97
N LYS A 5 -6.28 -18.41 -0.75
CA LYS A 5 -5.22 -18.11 0.22
C LYS A 5 -3.86 -18.65 -0.25
N ALA A 6 -3.83 -19.85 -0.84
CA ALA A 6 -2.63 -20.45 -1.38
C ALA A 6 -2.05 -19.64 -2.55
N VAL A 7 -2.88 -19.22 -3.51
CA VAL A 7 -2.43 -18.38 -4.64
C VAL A 7 -1.83 -17.05 -4.17
N ILE A 8 -2.46 -16.39 -3.21
CA ILE A 8 -1.95 -15.12 -2.67
C ILE A 8 -0.65 -15.34 -1.88
N PHE A 9 -0.57 -16.42 -1.10
CA PHE A 9 0.67 -16.79 -0.42
C PHE A 9 1.78 -17.09 -1.43
N THR A 10 1.51 -17.78 -2.53
CA THR A 10 2.48 -18.02 -3.59
C THR A 10 2.92 -16.71 -4.25
N ILE A 11 1.99 -15.79 -4.53
CA ILE A 11 2.32 -14.47 -5.09
C ILE A 11 3.20 -13.67 -4.13
N LEU A 12 2.86 -13.64 -2.84
CA LEU A 12 3.64 -12.95 -1.82
C LEU A 12 5.01 -13.61 -1.61
N LEU A 13 5.06 -14.94 -1.57
CA LEU A 13 6.31 -15.69 -1.44
C LEU A 13 7.22 -15.44 -2.65
N VAL A 14 6.67 -15.44 -3.86
CA VAL A 14 7.40 -15.08 -5.08
C VAL A 14 7.88 -13.64 -4.98
N PHE A 15 7.04 -12.69 -4.56
CA PHE A 15 7.44 -11.30 -4.38
C PHE A 15 8.59 -11.14 -3.35
N MET A 16 8.53 -11.87 -2.24
CA MET A 16 9.54 -11.83 -1.16
C MET A 16 10.85 -12.50 -1.54
N LEU A 17 10.80 -13.63 -2.26
CA LEU A 17 11.99 -14.28 -2.79
C LEU A 17 12.70 -13.38 -3.81
N ASN A 18 11.92 -12.67 -4.64
CA ASN A 18 12.46 -11.74 -5.61
C ASN A 18 13.01 -10.45 -4.96
N SER A 19 12.40 -9.97 -3.86
CA SER A 19 12.93 -8.82 -3.13
C SER A 19 14.21 -9.14 -2.35
N ALA A 20 14.37 -10.37 -1.86
CA ALA A 20 15.62 -10.84 -1.25
C ALA A 20 16.76 -10.96 -2.28
N SER A 21 16.46 -11.40 -3.51
CA SER A 21 17.45 -11.40 -4.60
C SER A 21 17.81 -10.00 -5.10
N ALA A 22 16.90 -9.02 -4.98
CA ALA A 22 17.15 -7.63 -5.38
C ALA A 22 18.26 -6.97 -4.56
N GLN A 23 18.45 -7.35 -3.28
CA GLN A 23 19.57 -6.88 -2.47
C GLN A 23 20.92 -7.48 -2.90
N TYR A 24 20.91 -8.62 -3.61
CA TYR A 24 22.13 -9.31 -4.06
C TYR A 24 22.56 -8.89 -5.48
N TYR A 25 21.64 -8.35 -6.29
CA TYR A 25 21.83 -8.00 -7.70
C TYR A 25 21.73 -6.49 -7.97
N TYR A 26 22.32 -5.66 -7.11
CA TYR A 26 22.30 -4.19 -7.27
C TYR A 26 23.14 -3.67 -8.45
N ASP A 27 23.62 -4.53 -9.33
CA ASP A 27 24.50 -4.17 -10.47
C ASP A 27 23.99 -4.67 -11.84
N GLN A 28 22.86 -5.38 -11.93
CA GLN A 28 22.24 -5.72 -13.22
C GLN A 28 20.72 -5.62 -13.17
N SER A 29 20.18 -5.05 -14.24
CA SER A 29 18.77 -4.68 -14.47
C SER A 29 17.75 -5.74 -14.06
N PHE A 30 16.63 -5.26 -13.51
CA PHE A 30 15.40 -6.04 -13.37
C PHE A 30 14.85 -6.34 -14.78
N ASP A 31 14.86 -7.61 -15.18
CA ASP A 31 14.20 -8.12 -16.38
C ASP A 31 13.04 -9.04 -15.98
N PHE A 32 11.86 -8.46 -15.78
CA PHE A 32 10.65 -9.21 -16.05
C PHE A 32 10.46 -9.09 -17.56
N GLY A 33 10.47 -10.19 -18.32
CA GLY A 33 10.41 -10.18 -19.80
C GLY A 33 9.20 -9.48 -20.46
N PHE A 34 8.42 -8.67 -19.72
CA PHE A 34 7.44 -7.70 -20.20
C PHE A 34 7.53 -6.29 -19.56
N LEU A 35 8.28 -6.09 -18.47
CA LEU A 35 8.48 -4.82 -17.76
C LEU A 35 9.89 -4.82 -17.14
N SER A 36 10.88 -4.38 -17.91
CA SER A 36 12.18 -4.02 -17.36
C SER A 36 12.06 -2.65 -16.69
N VAL A 37 12.26 -2.59 -15.38
CA VAL A 37 12.34 -1.34 -14.61
C VAL A 37 13.76 -1.25 -14.07
N GLY A 38 14.63 -0.58 -14.81
CA GLY A 38 16.06 -0.44 -14.52
C GLY A 38 16.33 0.63 -13.48
N GLY A 39 16.49 0.21 -12.22
CA GLY A 39 17.04 1.08 -11.18
C GLY A 39 16.15 2.27 -10.76
N VAL A 40 16.63 3.01 -9.78
CA VAL A 40 15.94 4.16 -9.18
C VAL A 40 15.76 5.31 -10.18
N ASP A 41 16.66 5.41 -11.16
CA ASP A 41 16.62 6.39 -12.23
C ASP A 41 15.43 6.15 -13.17
N ASP A 42 15.07 4.90 -13.49
CA ASP A 42 13.87 4.61 -14.28
C ASP A 42 12.58 4.92 -13.53
N ILE A 43 12.53 4.72 -12.20
CA ILE A 43 11.33 5.06 -11.41
C ILE A 43 11.13 6.58 -11.34
N LEU A 44 12.21 7.34 -11.09
CA LEU A 44 12.18 8.80 -11.10
C LEU A 44 11.86 9.35 -12.50
N TYR A 45 12.39 8.72 -13.54
CA TYR A 45 12.11 9.06 -14.93
C TYR A 45 10.65 8.77 -15.31
N LEU A 46 10.12 7.60 -14.93
CA LEU A 46 8.73 7.21 -15.17
C LEU A 46 7.76 8.11 -14.39
N TYR A 47 8.12 8.51 -13.17
CA TYR A 47 7.39 9.54 -12.43
C TYR A 47 7.48 10.91 -13.12
N GLY A 48 8.65 11.29 -13.65
CA GLY A 48 8.82 12.54 -14.38
C GLY A 48 7.90 12.66 -15.60
N ILE A 49 7.70 11.56 -16.33
CA ILE A 49 6.82 11.51 -17.51
C ILE A 49 5.34 11.51 -17.12
N TYR A 50 4.97 10.76 -16.06
CA TYR A 50 3.57 10.54 -15.69
C TYR A 50 3.13 11.23 -14.40
N SER A 51 3.89 12.20 -13.90
CA SER A 51 3.68 12.85 -12.59
C SER A 51 2.24 13.31 -12.38
N GLY A 52 1.67 14.03 -13.36
CA GLY A 52 0.30 14.52 -13.25
C GLY A 52 -0.78 13.42 -13.15
N TRP A 53 -0.55 12.25 -13.76
CA TRP A 53 -1.46 11.10 -13.62
C TRP A 53 -1.25 10.37 -12.29
N ILE A 54 0.00 10.24 -11.84
CA ILE A 54 0.31 9.63 -10.56
C ILE A 54 -0.27 10.48 -9.42
N ASP A 55 -0.05 11.79 -9.46
CA ASP A 55 -0.57 12.77 -8.51
C ASP A 55 -2.12 12.78 -8.52
N PHE A 56 -2.75 12.62 -9.69
CA PHE A 56 -4.20 12.43 -9.79
C PHE A 56 -4.69 11.21 -9.02
N PHE A 57 -4.13 10.03 -9.29
CA PHE A 57 -4.63 8.80 -8.68
C PHE A 57 -4.36 8.77 -7.17
N LEU A 58 -3.21 9.29 -6.74
CA LEU A 58 -2.87 9.45 -5.32
C LEU A 58 -3.87 10.37 -4.62
N SER A 59 -4.07 11.58 -5.14
CA SER A 59 -5.02 12.54 -4.57
C SER A 59 -6.45 12.00 -4.58
N LEU A 60 -6.85 11.30 -5.65
CA LEU A 60 -8.15 10.66 -5.75
C LEU A 60 -8.36 9.59 -4.68
N LEU A 61 -7.38 8.71 -4.47
CA LEU A 61 -7.47 7.68 -3.42
C LEU A 61 -7.54 8.30 -2.02
N ILE A 62 -6.74 9.34 -1.75
CA ILE A 62 -6.73 10.06 -0.47
C ILE A 62 -8.09 10.73 -0.23
N PHE A 63 -8.56 11.54 -1.18
CA PHE A 63 -9.84 12.25 -1.04
C PHE A 63 -11.02 11.29 -1.03
N LEU A 64 -10.96 10.17 -1.74
CA LEU A 64 -12.01 9.16 -1.71
C LEU A 64 -12.10 8.49 -0.34
N GLY A 65 -10.96 8.11 0.25
CA GLY A 65 -10.92 7.58 1.61
C GLY A 65 -11.43 8.60 2.64
N LEU A 66 -10.96 9.85 2.55
CA LEU A 66 -11.34 10.92 3.47
C LEU A 66 -12.83 11.25 3.39
N THR A 67 -13.35 11.46 2.19
CA THR A 67 -14.77 11.80 2.00
C THR A 67 -15.67 10.65 2.42
N GLN A 68 -15.29 9.39 2.12
CA GLN A 68 -16.06 8.24 2.61
C GLN A 68 -16.09 8.19 4.13
N ALA A 69 -14.94 8.40 4.80
CA ALA A 69 -14.87 8.41 6.26
C ALA A 69 -15.71 9.54 6.88
N VAL A 70 -15.72 10.73 6.26
CA VAL A 70 -16.53 11.87 6.71
C VAL A 70 -18.03 11.59 6.53
N PHE A 71 -18.42 11.04 5.38
CA PHE A 71 -19.83 10.77 5.06
C PHE A 71 -20.39 9.49 5.70
N GLU A 72 -19.54 8.61 6.23
CA GLU A 72 -19.97 7.38 6.92
C GLU A 72 -20.68 7.69 8.25
N ASN A 73 -20.31 8.78 8.92
CA ASN A 73 -20.88 9.22 10.19
C ASN A 73 -22.05 10.21 10.07
N THR A 74 -22.48 10.54 8.85
CA THR A 74 -23.59 11.48 8.61
C THR A 74 -24.87 10.75 8.18
N HIS A 75 -26.02 11.39 8.39
CA HIS A 75 -27.36 10.85 8.05
C HIS A 75 -27.57 10.53 6.55
N LEU A 76 -26.59 10.80 5.68
CA LEU A 76 -26.64 10.63 4.22
C LEU A 76 -26.05 9.29 3.74
N ARG A 77 -26.05 8.26 4.60
CA ARG A 77 -25.43 6.94 4.34
C ARG A 77 -25.88 6.25 3.03
N SER A 78 -27.08 6.56 2.54
CA SER A 78 -27.63 6.00 1.29
C SER A 78 -27.06 6.66 0.02
N GLN A 79 -26.73 7.96 0.07
CA GLN A 79 -26.19 8.71 -1.08
C GLN A 79 -24.68 9.00 -0.98
N SER A 80 -24.06 8.59 0.14
CA SER A 80 -22.66 8.88 0.45
C SER A 80 -21.68 8.42 -0.62
N LYS A 81 -21.89 7.26 -1.26
CA LYS A 81 -20.97 6.73 -2.28
C LYS A 81 -20.84 7.63 -3.50
N THR A 82 -21.95 8.05 -4.09
CA THR A 82 -21.94 8.89 -5.30
C THR A 82 -21.38 10.27 -4.98
N LEU A 83 -21.75 10.83 -3.82
CA LEU A 83 -21.26 12.12 -3.37
C LEU A 83 -19.76 12.10 -3.06
N SER A 84 -19.27 11.06 -2.39
CA SER A 84 -17.85 10.85 -2.13
C SER A 84 -17.08 10.77 -3.45
N ILE A 85 -17.52 9.95 -4.41
CA ILE A 85 -16.83 9.82 -5.71
C ILE A 85 -16.78 11.16 -6.44
N GLY A 86 -17.90 11.86 -6.53
CA GLY A 86 -17.98 13.16 -7.21
C GLY A 86 -17.10 14.23 -6.55
N LEU A 87 -17.15 14.32 -5.22
CA LEU A 87 -16.36 15.28 -4.45
C LEU A 87 -14.86 14.98 -4.53
N SER A 88 -14.48 13.70 -4.45
CA SER A 88 -13.09 13.29 -4.57
C SER A 88 -12.53 13.54 -5.96
N LEU A 89 -13.32 13.29 -7.01
CA LEU A 89 -12.91 13.66 -8.38
C LEU A 89 -12.71 15.16 -8.52
N ALA A 90 -13.66 15.97 -8.04
CA ALA A 90 -13.55 17.43 -8.08
C ALA A 90 -12.32 17.96 -7.34
N LEU A 91 -12.05 17.43 -6.14
CA LEU A 91 -10.87 17.78 -5.34
C LEU A 91 -9.56 17.36 -6.01
N SER A 92 -9.52 16.18 -6.63
CA SER A 92 -8.32 15.68 -7.31
C SER A 92 -7.97 16.51 -8.55
N PHE A 93 -8.99 16.86 -9.35
CA PHE A 93 -8.80 17.77 -10.48
C PHE A 93 -8.41 19.18 -10.03
N GLY A 94 -9.01 19.68 -8.94
CA GLY A 94 -8.65 20.96 -8.35
C GLY A 94 -7.20 20.99 -7.86
N LEU A 95 -6.72 19.90 -7.27
CA LEU A 95 -5.34 19.76 -6.83
C LEU A 95 -4.38 19.81 -8.02
N ILE A 96 -4.61 19.02 -9.07
CA ILE A 96 -3.74 19.04 -10.28
C ILE A 96 -3.73 20.41 -10.95
N TYR A 97 -4.89 21.06 -11.01
CA TYR A 97 -4.97 22.40 -11.55
C TYR A 97 -4.10 23.36 -10.74
N TRP A 98 -4.13 23.26 -9.41
CA TRP A 98 -3.27 24.04 -8.52
C TRP A 98 -1.79 23.70 -8.69
N GLU A 99 -1.42 22.41 -8.77
CA GLU A 99 -0.04 21.96 -9.01
C GLU A 99 0.53 22.51 -10.32
N ARG A 100 -0.28 22.54 -11.39
CA ARG A 100 0.11 23.13 -12.67
C ARG A 100 0.35 24.64 -12.58
N GLN A 101 -0.36 25.35 -11.71
CA GLN A 101 -0.22 26.80 -11.54
C GLN A 101 0.99 27.16 -10.66
N THR A 102 1.30 26.33 -9.66
CA THR A 102 2.37 26.62 -8.69
C THR A 102 3.68 25.92 -9.02
N GLY A 103 3.66 24.90 -9.87
CA GLY A 103 4.81 24.01 -10.14
C GLY A 103 5.15 23.09 -8.96
N VAL A 104 4.37 23.14 -7.88
CA VAL A 104 4.51 22.30 -6.69
C VAL A 104 3.80 20.99 -6.97
N THR A 105 4.54 19.88 -7.02
CA THR A 105 3.98 18.52 -7.20
C THR A 105 3.92 17.77 -5.88
N LEU A 106 3.19 16.67 -5.80
CA LEU A 106 3.26 15.79 -4.62
C LEU A 106 4.70 15.31 -4.34
N LEU A 107 5.53 15.17 -5.37
CA LEU A 107 6.96 14.88 -5.24
C LEU A 107 7.71 15.98 -4.45
N SER A 108 7.31 17.24 -4.59
CA SER A 108 7.94 18.37 -3.90
C SER A 108 7.67 18.42 -2.39
N LEU A 109 6.64 17.70 -1.91
CA LEU A 109 6.45 17.43 -0.48
C LEU A 109 7.50 16.45 0.07
N GLY A 110 8.27 15.81 -0.83
CA GLY A 110 9.44 15.00 -0.53
C GLY A 110 9.14 13.88 0.48
N PRO A 111 9.83 13.85 1.63
CA PRO A 111 9.69 12.78 2.61
C PRO A 111 8.23 12.57 3.11
N LEU A 112 7.45 13.65 3.22
CA LEU A 112 6.07 13.60 3.73
C LEU A 112 5.11 12.90 2.75
N ALA A 113 5.21 13.16 1.45
CA ALA A 113 4.37 12.50 0.45
C ALA A 113 4.63 10.99 0.41
N PHE A 114 5.89 10.60 0.53
CA PHE A 114 6.27 9.19 0.62
C PHE A 114 5.64 8.51 1.85
N LEU A 115 5.60 9.19 3.00
CA LEU A 115 4.98 8.66 4.22
C LEU A 115 3.45 8.49 4.05
N PHE A 116 2.76 9.46 3.44
CA PHE A 116 1.33 9.32 3.11
C PHE A 116 1.06 8.15 2.16
N PHE A 117 1.91 7.98 1.15
CA PHE A 117 1.82 6.86 0.21
C PHE A 117 1.99 5.51 0.92
N LEU A 118 2.97 5.39 1.83
CA LEU A 118 3.15 4.18 2.63
C LEU A 118 1.94 3.88 3.51
N ILE A 119 1.39 4.88 4.21
CA ILE A 119 0.18 4.70 5.01
C ILE A 119 -0.98 4.21 4.14
N LEU A 120 -1.16 4.80 2.96
CA LEU A 120 -2.24 4.42 2.06
C LEU A 120 -2.10 2.96 1.62
N ILE A 121 -0.90 2.55 1.19
CA ILE A 121 -0.60 1.16 0.83
C ILE A 121 -0.83 0.22 2.01
N TYR A 122 -0.42 0.62 3.22
CA TYR A 122 -0.63 -0.16 4.44
C TYR A 122 -2.11 -0.50 4.59
N PHE A 123 -2.96 0.52 4.53
CA PHE A 123 -4.40 0.38 4.68
C PHE A 123 -5.02 -0.46 3.57
N VAL A 124 -4.58 -0.29 2.33
CA VAL A 124 -5.07 -1.08 1.19
C VAL A 124 -4.78 -2.56 1.40
N ILE A 125 -3.53 -2.90 1.75
CA ILE A 125 -3.13 -4.31 1.97
C ILE A 125 -3.82 -4.88 3.20
N PHE A 126 -3.90 -4.10 4.28
CA PHE A 126 -4.59 -4.48 5.49
C PHE A 126 -6.07 -4.82 5.21
N GLN A 127 -6.79 -3.93 4.51
CA GLN A 127 -8.19 -4.18 4.14
C GLN A 127 -8.34 -5.35 3.17
N LEU A 128 -7.41 -5.52 2.24
CA LEU A 128 -7.40 -6.68 1.34
C LEU A 128 -7.29 -7.99 2.13
N MET A 129 -6.37 -8.06 3.08
CA MET A 129 -6.20 -9.22 3.95
C MET A 129 -7.43 -9.48 4.83
N GLN A 130 -8.00 -8.43 5.42
CA GLN A 130 -9.27 -8.52 6.16
C GLN A 130 -10.41 -9.11 5.31
N LYS A 131 -10.55 -8.67 4.05
CA LYS A 131 -11.55 -9.20 3.11
C LYS A 131 -11.31 -10.67 2.73
N LEU A 132 -10.07 -11.15 2.83
CA LEU A 132 -9.72 -12.56 2.65
C LEU A 132 -10.03 -13.43 3.89
N GLY A 133 -10.55 -12.81 4.95
CA GLY A 133 -10.96 -13.48 6.18
C GLY A 133 -9.80 -13.76 7.14
N THR A 134 -8.67 -13.04 7.02
CA THR A 134 -7.58 -13.13 7.99
C THR A 134 -7.94 -12.35 9.26
N GLY A 135 -7.27 -12.69 10.36
CA GLY A 135 -7.34 -11.97 11.62
C GLY A 135 -6.65 -10.61 11.54
N TYR A 136 -6.89 -9.76 12.53
CA TYR A 136 -6.34 -8.42 12.62
C TYR A 136 -4.81 -8.41 12.64
N TRP A 137 -4.22 -9.24 13.50
CA TRP A 137 -2.77 -9.38 13.63
C TRP A 137 -2.10 -9.85 12.34
N THR A 138 -2.69 -10.84 11.68
CA THR A 138 -2.21 -11.40 10.41
C THR A 138 -2.28 -10.40 9.27
N ALA A 139 -3.38 -9.63 9.19
CA ALA A 139 -3.54 -8.57 8.19
C ALA A 139 -2.50 -7.45 8.37
N GLY A 140 -2.26 -7.03 9.62
CA GLY A 140 -1.25 -6.04 9.95
C GLY A 140 0.17 -6.51 9.64
N ALA A 141 0.47 -7.76 9.97
CA ALA A 141 1.77 -8.37 9.69
C ALA A 141 2.08 -8.41 8.19
N TRP A 142 1.12 -8.83 7.35
CA TRP A 142 1.31 -8.83 5.90
C TRP A 142 1.40 -7.41 5.31
N ALA A 143 0.61 -6.46 5.81
CA ALA A 143 0.71 -5.07 5.38
C ALA A 143 2.08 -4.46 5.71
N TYR A 144 2.61 -4.75 6.90
CA TYR A 144 3.96 -4.35 7.31
C TYR A 144 5.04 -4.99 6.43
N VAL A 145 4.95 -6.29 6.18
CA VAL A 145 5.89 -7.04 5.34
C VAL A 145 6.03 -6.41 3.95
N VAL A 146 4.90 -6.08 3.31
CA VAL A 146 4.93 -5.46 1.98
C VAL A 146 5.54 -4.07 2.04
N ILE A 147 5.16 -3.24 3.01
CA ILE A 147 5.73 -1.90 3.16
C ILE A 147 7.24 -1.95 3.41
N PHE A 148 7.69 -2.80 4.32
CA PHE A 148 9.11 -2.93 4.61
C PHE A 148 9.88 -3.40 3.37
N SER A 149 9.29 -4.30 2.57
CA SER A 149 9.89 -4.74 1.29
C SER A 149 9.94 -3.61 0.27
N MET A 150 8.93 -2.75 0.20
CA MET A 150 8.96 -1.56 -0.66
C MET A 150 10.03 -0.57 -0.19
N LEU A 151 10.14 -0.36 1.12
CA LEU A 151 11.19 0.46 1.72
C LEU A 151 12.59 -0.09 1.40
N SER A 152 12.82 -1.39 1.49
CA SER A 152 14.14 -1.98 1.23
C SER A 152 14.57 -1.92 -0.23
N ILE A 153 13.62 -1.83 -1.17
CA ILE A 153 13.87 -1.63 -2.61
C ILE A 153 14.21 -0.16 -2.90
N VAL A 154 13.55 0.78 -2.21
CA VAL A 154 13.81 2.21 -2.34
C VAL A 154 15.05 2.56 -1.52
N GLN A 155 16.24 2.09 -1.91
CA GLN A 155 17.52 2.46 -1.25
C GLN A 155 17.96 3.89 -1.60
N ASN A 156 17.01 4.82 -1.56
CA ASN A 156 17.17 6.22 -1.93
C ASN A 156 17.54 7.05 -0.67
N PRO A 157 18.29 8.16 -0.82
CA PRO A 157 18.53 9.12 0.26
C PRO A 157 17.29 9.50 1.09
N LEU A 158 16.07 9.42 0.56
CA LEU A 158 14.81 9.61 1.32
C LEU A 158 14.70 8.75 2.59
N ILE A 159 15.27 7.53 2.61
CA ILE A 159 15.28 6.69 3.83
C ILE A 159 16.27 7.23 4.86
N GLY A 160 17.39 7.79 4.43
CA GLY A 160 18.37 8.43 5.30
C GLY A 160 17.83 9.65 6.04
N TRP A 161 16.70 10.22 5.60
CA TRP A 161 16.03 11.33 6.30
C TRP A 161 15.16 10.86 7.46
N PHE A 162 14.78 9.58 7.48
CA PHE A 162 13.81 9.04 8.45
C PHE A 162 14.37 7.92 9.32
N VAL A 163 15.35 7.19 8.81
CA VAL A 163 15.75 5.91 9.39
C VAL A 163 17.27 5.88 9.52
N ASP A 164 17.73 6.16 10.72
CA ASP A 164 19.10 5.85 11.11
C ASP A 164 19.35 4.34 11.06
N ILE A 165 20.62 3.94 10.91
CA ILE A 165 21.06 2.53 10.78
C ILE A 165 20.47 1.66 11.91
N ASN A 166 20.37 2.18 13.13
CA ASN A 166 19.82 1.46 14.28
C ASN A 166 18.31 1.22 14.15
N LEU A 167 17.55 2.20 13.65
CA LEU A 167 16.12 2.06 13.41
C LEU A 167 15.86 1.10 12.24
N PHE A 168 16.69 1.13 11.21
CA PHE A 168 16.59 0.21 10.08
C PHE A 168 16.78 -1.24 10.52
N ASN A 169 17.79 -1.51 11.36
CA ASN A 169 18.04 -2.84 11.91
C ASN A 169 16.87 -3.34 12.77
N LEU A 170 16.28 -2.46 13.60
CA LEU A 170 15.10 -2.81 14.39
C LEU A 170 13.91 -3.16 13.49
N LEU A 171 13.63 -2.35 12.46
CA LEU A 171 12.57 -2.62 11.49
C LEU A 171 12.82 -3.95 10.76
N HIS A 172 14.07 -4.24 10.39
CA HIS A 172 14.42 -5.52 9.77
C HIS A 172 14.20 -6.72 10.71
N MET A 173 14.46 -6.59 12.01
CA MET A 173 14.10 -7.64 12.98
C MET A 173 12.58 -7.82 13.08
N LEU A 174 11.83 -6.73 13.15
CA LEU A 174 10.36 -6.77 13.18
C LEU A 174 9.78 -7.40 11.90
N PHE A 175 10.45 -7.25 10.76
CA PHE A 175 10.06 -7.87 9.50
C PHE A 175 10.04 -9.40 9.60
N TRP A 176 11.09 -10.00 10.16
CA TRP A 176 11.13 -11.45 10.38
C TRP A 176 10.04 -11.92 11.35
N ILE A 177 9.77 -11.15 12.40
CA ILE A 177 8.68 -11.44 13.35
C ILE A 177 7.32 -11.35 12.65
N ALA A 178 7.11 -10.33 11.82
CA ALA A 178 5.88 -10.15 11.05
C ALA A 178 5.65 -11.29 10.05
N ILE A 179 6.70 -11.81 9.40
CA ILE A 179 6.58 -13.00 8.55
C ILE A 179 6.06 -14.19 9.35
N LEU A 180 6.64 -14.45 10.53
CA LEU A 180 6.22 -15.57 11.38
C LEU A 180 4.74 -15.44 11.79
N ILE A 181 4.33 -14.24 12.24
CA ILE A 181 2.93 -13.96 12.60
C ILE A 181 2.03 -14.12 11.38
N GLY A 182 2.44 -13.60 10.22
CA GLY A 182 1.68 -13.67 8.97
C GLY A 182 1.46 -15.10 8.49
N ILE A 183 2.49 -15.96 8.58
CA ILE A 183 2.41 -17.37 8.21
C ILE A 183 1.50 -18.13 9.19
N ILE A 184 1.77 -18.04 10.49
CA ILE A 184 0.97 -18.75 11.52
C ILE A 184 -0.49 -18.31 11.43
N GLY A 185 -0.72 -17.01 11.31
CA GLY A 185 -2.04 -16.41 11.21
C GLY A 185 -2.85 -16.90 10.01
N LEU A 186 -2.22 -17.15 8.85
CA LEU A 186 -2.92 -17.67 7.68
C LEU A 186 -3.56 -19.05 7.92
N PHE A 187 -2.96 -19.88 8.79
CA PHE A 187 -3.45 -21.21 9.14
C PHE A 187 -4.40 -21.20 10.35
N VAL A 188 -4.13 -20.32 11.33
CA VAL A 188 -4.91 -20.22 12.57
C VAL A 188 -6.20 -19.41 12.37
N ASP A 189 -6.19 -18.36 11.54
CA ASP A 189 -7.36 -17.52 11.30
C ASP A 189 -8.38 -18.23 10.42
N ARG A 190 -9.25 -19.00 11.08
CA ARG A 190 -10.53 -19.45 10.58
C ARG A 190 -11.59 -18.57 11.21
N ARG A 191 -11.96 -17.47 10.56
CA ARG A 191 -13.23 -16.83 10.92
C ARG A 191 -14.33 -17.84 10.62
N ALA A 192 -14.97 -18.34 11.67
CA ALA A 192 -16.17 -19.15 11.53
C ALA A 192 -17.16 -18.36 10.67
N PRO A 193 -17.82 -18.99 9.67
CA PRO A 193 -18.88 -18.32 8.94
C PRO A 193 -19.87 -17.80 9.96
N ALA A 194 -20.18 -16.50 9.90
CA ALA A 194 -21.11 -15.84 10.82
C ALA A 194 -22.32 -16.76 11.00
N ALA A 195 -22.51 -17.26 12.23
CA ALA A 195 -23.66 -18.09 12.54
C ALA A 195 -24.88 -17.30 12.08
N ARG A 196 -25.63 -17.85 11.11
CA ARG A 196 -26.90 -17.26 10.71
C ARG A 196 -27.71 -17.12 12.00
N PRO A 197 -28.30 -15.95 12.31
CA PRO A 197 -29.22 -15.86 13.43
C PRO A 197 -30.31 -16.91 13.23
N VAL A 198 -30.28 -17.94 14.06
CA VAL A 198 -31.28 -19.01 14.09
C VAL A 198 -32.47 -18.45 14.84
N GLY A 199 -33.43 -17.88 14.10
CA GLY A 199 -34.71 -17.38 14.63
C GLY A 199 -34.57 -16.14 15.52
N GLY A 200 -35.50 -15.19 15.56
CA GLY A 200 -36.85 -15.05 15.01
C GLY A 200 -37.33 -13.63 15.38
N PRO A 201 -38.63 -13.34 15.51
CA PRO A 201 -39.83 -14.10 15.10
C PRO A 201 -40.28 -13.78 13.66
#